data_AF-A0A343VRS8-F1
#
_entry.id   AF-A0A343VRS8-F1
#
_cell.length_a   1.000
_cell.length_b   1.000
_cell.length_c   1.000
_cell.angle_alpha   90.00
_cell.angle_beta   90.00
_cell.angle_gamma   90.00
#
_symmetry.space_group_name_H-M   'P 1'
#
loop_
_entity.id
_entity.type
_entity.pdbx_description
1 polymer ?
#
loop_
_entity_poly.entity_id
_entity_poly.type
_entity_poly.pdbx_seq_one_letter_code
_entity_poly.pdbx_strand_id
1 'polypeptide(L)'
;MSTVATPLVYTQLWMIVSMASFAFIQQGGASDEFYLHVHETVASADEHRRRCHAATYRTTSAVAVPDRTDFDVLQTAVETSLGADDWAGARRLLRDAAAR
;
A
#
# COMPACT_ATOMS: atom_id res chain seq x y z
N MET A 1 -49.64 14.40 30.01
CA MET A 1 -48.44 13.64 30.44
C MET A 1 -47.71 13.23 29.18
N SER A 2 -46.50 13.76 29.00
CA SER A 2 -45.71 13.75 27.77
C SER A 2 -45.06 12.40 27.52
N THR A 3 -45.29 11.81 26.35
CA THR A 3 -44.50 10.67 25.88
C THR A 3 -43.31 11.22 25.10
N VAL A 4 -42.12 11.07 25.70
CA VAL A 4 -40.85 11.53 25.16
C VAL A 4 -40.51 10.71 23.90
N ALA A 5 -40.34 11.41 22.78
CA ALA A 5 -39.80 10.84 21.55
C ALA A 5 -38.35 10.39 21.79
N THR A 6 -38.07 9.12 21.55
CA THR A 6 -36.72 8.56 21.56
C THR A 6 -36.06 8.89 20.22
N PRO A 7 -34.97 9.67 20.16
CA PRO A 7 -34.21 9.77 18.93
C PRO A 7 -33.43 8.47 18.72
N LEU A 8 -33.73 7.77 17.63
CA LEU A 8 -32.85 6.77 17.03
C LEU A 8 -31.50 7.44 16.71
N VAL A 9 -30.52 7.26 17.59
CA VAL A 9 -29.12 7.53 17.27
C VAL A 9 -28.66 6.41 16.32
N TYR A 10 -29.03 6.57 15.05
CA TYR A 10 -28.56 5.74 13.94
C TYR A 10 -27.40 6.49 13.26
N THR A 11 -26.39 6.86 14.04
CA THR A 11 -25.31 7.73 13.57
C THR A 11 -23.97 7.04 13.80
N GLN A 12 -23.29 6.76 12.69
CA GLN A 12 -21.84 6.60 12.60
C GLN A 12 -21.20 5.43 13.38
N LEU A 13 -21.45 4.19 12.97
CA LEU A 13 -20.60 3.06 13.36
C LEU A 13 -20.04 2.26 12.16
N TRP A 14 -19.86 2.91 11.01
CA TRP A 14 -19.23 2.31 9.82
C TRP A 14 -18.02 3.11 9.30
N MET A 15 -17.62 4.17 10.00
CA MET A 15 -16.50 5.04 9.61
C MET A 15 -15.18 4.68 10.31
N ILE A 16 -15.01 3.39 10.66
CA ILE A 16 -13.70 2.81 11.01
C ILE A 16 -13.56 1.50 10.26
N VAL A 17 -13.95 1.47 8.99
CA VAL A 17 -13.30 0.52 8.09
C VAL A 17 -11.91 1.11 7.92
N SER A 18 -10.93 0.56 8.66
CA SER A 18 -9.54 0.68 8.28
C SER A 18 -9.45 0.07 6.89
N MET A 19 -9.60 0.90 5.86
CA MET A 19 -9.28 0.46 4.52
C MET A 19 -7.78 0.12 4.56
N ALA A 20 -7.39 -0.88 3.78
CA ALA A 20 -5.98 -1.21 3.64
C ALA A 20 -5.59 -0.69 2.27
N SER A 21 -4.49 0.04 2.22
CA SER A 21 -3.84 0.38 0.97
C SER A 21 -3.05 -0.83 0.47
N PHE A 22 -2.77 -0.88 -0.83
CA PHE A 22 -2.05 -1.97 -1.47
C PHE A 22 -0.77 -1.41 -2.07
N ALA A 23 0.37 -1.86 -1.56
CA ALA A 23 1.67 -1.40 -1.97
C ALA A 23 2.47 -2.49 -2.71
N PHE A 24 3.20 -2.10 -3.76
CA PHE A 24 4.22 -2.94 -4.39
C PHE A 24 5.42 -2.09 -4.80
N ILE A 25 6.55 -2.76 -5.01
CA ILE A 25 7.80 -2.12 -5.45
C ILE A 25 8.13 -2.56 -6.87
N GLN A 26 8.52 -1.60 -7.72
CA GLN A 26 8.97 -1.78 -9.10
C GLN A 26 10.47 -1.47 -9.23
N GLN A 27 11.20 -2.21 -10.06
CA GLN A 27 12.57 -1.86 -10.45
C GLN A 27 12.60 -0.82 -11.59
N GLY A 28 13.52 0.14 -11.52
CA GLY A 28 13.86 1.07 -12.60
C GLY A 28 14.57 0.37 -13.77
N GLY A 29 14.16 0.67 -15.01
CA GLY A 29 14.61 -0.10 -16.19
C GLY A 29 16.09 0.04 -16.56
N ALA A 30 16.75 1.13 -16.16
CA ALA A 30 18.14 1.42 -16.55
C ALA A 30 19.03 1.83 -15.35
N SER A 31 18.49 1.73 -14.14
CA SER A 31 19.06 2.26 -12.91
C SER A 31 18.87 1.26 -11.77
N ASP A 32 19.76 1.30 -10.77
CA ASP A 32 19.69 0.51 -9.53
C ASP A 32 18.55 0.99 -8.59
N GLU A 33 17.51 1.56 -9.17
CA GLU A 33 16.44 2.27 -8.49
C GLU A 33 15.23 1.36 -8.26
N PHE A 34 14.53 1.63 -7.18
CA PHE A 34 13.24 1.03 -6.87
C PHE A 34 12.21 2.13 -6.64
N TYR A 35 10.98 1.86 -7.08
CA TYR A 35 9.84 2.77 -6.98
C TYR A 35 8.73 2.11 -6.17
N LEU A 36 8.18 2.84 -5.21
CA LEU A 36 7.02 2.43 -4.44
C LEU A 36 5.74 2.85 -5.18
N HIS A 37 4.79 1.93 -5.32
CA HIS A 37 3.45 2.22 -5.83
C HIS A 37 2.41 1.83 -4.80
N VAL A 38 1.47 2.73 -4.53
CA VAL A 38 0.40 2.56 -3.54
C VAL A 38 -0.94 2.76 -4.22
N HIS A 39 -1.89 1.87 -3.92
CA HIS A 39 -3.22 1.85 -4.52
C HIS A 39 -4.29 1.60 -3.45
N GLU A 40 -5.47 2.14 -3.63
CA GLU A 40 -6.60 1.95 -2.71
C GLU A 40 -7.22 0.54 -2.80
N THR A 41 -6.96 -0.19 -3.89
CA THR A 41 -7.53 -1.52 -4.12
C THR A 41 -6.51 -2.51 -4.68
N VAL A 42 -6.66 -3.79 -4.31
CA VAL A 42 -5.85 -4.89 -4.85
C VAL A 42 -5.96 -4.99 -6.37
N ALA A 43 -7.16 -4.77 -6.91
CA ALA A 43 -7.41 -4.84 -8.35
C ALA A 43 -6.60 -3.78 -9.12
N SER A 44 -6.56 -2.55 -8.61
CA SER A 44 -5.76 -1.47 -9.19
C SER A 44 -4.26 -1.74 -9.08
N ALA A 45 -3.79 -2.24 -7.93
CA ALA A 45 -2.39 -2.61 -7.74
C ALA A 45 -1.96 -3.72 -8.72
N ASP A 46 -2.75 -4.79 -8.85
CA ASP A 46 -2.45 -5.89 -9.75
C ASP A 46 -2.52 -5.49 -11.22
N GLU A 47 -3.45 -4.60 -11.58
CA GLU A 47 -3.50 -4.04 -12.91
C GLU A 47 -2.24 -3.24 -13.23
N HIS A 48 -1.81 -2.37 -12.32
CA HIS A 48 -0.58 -1.60 -12.50
C HIS A 48 0.62 -2.53 -12.66
N ARG A 49 0.78 -3.54 -11.79
CA ARG A 49 1.84 -4.54 -11.90
C ARG A 49 1.86 -5.28 -13.24
N ARG A 50 0.69 -5.63 -13.79
CA ARG A 50 0.59 -6.24 -15.12
C ARG A 50 1.13 -5.29 -16.21
N ARG A 51 0.83 -3.99 -16.13
CA ARG A 51 1.38 -2.98 -17.05
C ARG A 51 2.89 -2.83 -16.87
N CYS A 52 3.40 -2.83 -15.64
CA CYS A 52 4.84 -2.80 -15.36
C CYS A 52 5.55 -3.98 -16.04
N HIS A 53 5.00 -5.19 -15.88
CA HIS A 53 5.54 -6.40 -16.50
C HIS A 53 5.48 -6.34 -18.03
N ALA A 54 4.40 -5.80 -18.62
CA ALA A 54 4.30 -5.60 -20.07
C ALA A 54 5.36 -4.62 -20.60
N ALA A 55 5.79 -3.67 -19.76
CA ALA A 55 6.91 -2.76 -20.03
C ALA A 55 8.27 -3.32 -19.60
N THR A 56 8.39 -4.63 -19.37
CA THR A 56 9.62 -5.37 -18.95
C THR A 56 10.12 -5.07 -17.53
N TYR A 57 9.39 -4.28 -16.73
CA TYR A 57 9.77 -4.02 -15.35
C TYR A 57 9.45 -5.20 -14.42
N ARG A 58 10.39 -5.52 -13.54
CA ARG A 58 10.17 -6.48 -12.45
C ARG A 58 9.45 -5.78 -11.30
N THR A 59 8.56 -6.52 -10.62
CA THR A 59 7.82 -6.02 -9.45
C THR A 59 7.77 -7.06 -8.32
N THR A 60 7.60 -6.60 -7.08
CA THR A 60 7.21 -7.47 -5.97
C THR A 60 5.73 -7.86 -6.09
N SER A 61 5.27 -8.78 -5.24
CA SER A 61 3.83 -8.91 -4.98
C SER A 61 3.26 -7.65 -4.34
N ALA A 62 1.99 -7.34 -4.65
CA ALA A 62 1.23 -6.36 -3.91
C ALA A 62 0.92 -6.89 -2.50
N VAL A 63 1.07 -6.04 -1.49
CA VAL A 63 0.83 -6.36 -0.08
C VAL A 63 -0.13 -5.34 0.48
N ALA A 64 -1.13 -5.81 1.24
CA ALA A 64 -2.00 -4.94 2.01
C ALA A 64 -1.20 -4.30 3.14
N VAL A 65 -1.26 -2.97 3.24
CA VAL A 65 -0.59 -2.16 4.26
C VAL A 65 -1.64 -1.28 4.93
N PRO A 66 -1.53 -1.04 6.26
CA PRO A 66 -2.44 -0.16 6.96
C PRO A 66 -2.44 1.25 6.36
N ASP A 67 -3.60 1.90 6.27
CA ASP A 67 -3.70 3.28 5.76
C ASP A 67 -2.95 4.31 6.61
N ARG A 68 -2.66 3.99 7.87
CA ARG A 68 -1.81 4.80 8.77
C ARG A 68 -0.30 4.67 8.47
N THR A 69 0.08 3.86 7.48
CA THR A 69 1.47 3.73 7.05
C THR A 69 1.97 5.08 6.56
N ASP A 70 3.12 5.50 7.06
CA ASP A 70 3.82 6.66 6.53
C ASP A 70 4.49 6.28 5.20
N PHE A 71 3.80 6.59 4.10
CA PHE A 71 4.26 6.23 2.76
C PHE A 71 5.47 7.04 2.31
N ASP A 72 5.66 8.25 2.83
CA ASP A 72 6.82 9.09 2.50
C ASP A 72 8.10 8.47 3.11
N VAL A 73 8.01 8.00 4.35
CA VAL A 73 9.09 7.25 5.00
C VAL A 73 9.36 5.92 4.29
N LEU A 74 8.30 5.20 3.92
CA LEU A 74 8.45 3.94 3.19
C LEU A 74 9.09 4.14 1.81
N GLN A 75 8.68 5.17 1.07
CA GLN A 75 9.26 5.54 -0.22
C GLN A 75 10.75 5.90 -0.06
N THR A 76 11.07 6.74 0.92
CA THR A 76 12.47 7.09 1.23
C THR A 76 13.29 5.85 1.52
N ALA A 77 12.76 4.88 2.28
CA ALA A 77 13.47 3.63 2.55
C ALA A 77 13.68 2.79 1.29
N VAL A 78 12.70 2.72 0.39
CA VAL A 78 12.82 2.02 -0.91
C VAL A 78 13.90 2.64 -1.78
N GLU A 79 13.97 3.97 -1.85
CA GLU A 79 14.91 4.70 -2.71
C GLU A 79 16.35 4.72 -2.15
N THR A 80 16.53 4.68 -0.83
CA THR A 80 17.85 4.88 -0.19
C THR A 80 18.48 3.61 0.37
N SER A 81 17.67 2.59 0.69
CA SER A 81 18.16 1.41 1.43
C SER A 81 18.30 0.15 0.58
N LEU A 82 17.80 0.17 -0.66
CA LEU A 82 17.89 -0.96 -1.58
C LEU A 82 19.06 -0.77 -2.54
N GLY A 83 19.87 -1.81 -2.70
CA GLY A 83 20.88 -1.88 -3.75
C GLY A 83 20.34 -2.55 -5.01
N ALA A 84 21.12 -2.51 -6.09
CA ALA A 84 20.83 -3.19 -7.35
C ALA A 84 20.32 -4.63 -7.12
N ASP A 85 19.13 -4.95 -7.64
CA ASP A 85 18.53 -6.30 -7.55
C ASP A 85 18.22 -6.81 -6.12
N ASP A 86 18.17 -5.94 -5.08
CA ASP A 86 17.83 -6.33 -3.70
C ASP A 86 16.32 -6.58 -3.48
N TRP A 87 15.79 -7.60 -4.16
CA TRP A 87 14.41 -8.03 -4.02
C TRP A 87 14.10 -8.64 -2.65
N ALA A 88 15.11 -9.11 -1.93
CA ALA A 88 14.92 -9.62 -0.57
C ALA A 88 14.64 -8.46 0.39
N GLY A 89 15.43 -7.38 0.30
CA GLY A 89 15.21 -6.12 1.00
C GLY A 89 13.87 -5.49 0.65
N ALA A 90 13.53 -5.39 -0.64
CA ALA A 90 12.24 -4.84 -1.09
C ALA A 90 11.04 -5.57 -0.46
N ARG A 91 11.05 -6.91 -0.46
CA ARG A 91 10.00 -7.71 0.17
C ARG A 91 9.99 -7.59 1.69
N ARG A 92 11.15 -7.39 2.33
CA ARG A 92 11.24 -7.16 3.77
C ARG A 92 10.60 -5.83 4.14
N LEU A 93 10.92 -4.74 3.44
CA LEU A 93 10.33 -3.41 3.68
C LEU A 93 8.81 -3.44 3.59
N LEU A 94 8.23 -4.07 2.56
CA LEU A 94 6.77 -4.18 2.43
C LEU A 94 6.12 -5.01 3.54
N ARG A 95 6.77 -6.11 3.97
CA ARG A 95 6.25 -6.93 5.07
C ARG A 95 6.31 -6.18 6.40
N ASP A 96 7.40 -5.45 6.65
CA ASP A 96 7.56 -4.66 7.87
C ASP A 96 6.55 -3.51 7.91
N ALA A 97 6.23 -2.90 6.75
CA ALA A 97 5.16 -1.91 6.65
C ALA A 97 3.78 -2.52 6.91
N ALA A 98 3.51 -3.72 6.37
CA ALA A 98 2.24 -4.42 6.57
C ALA A 98 1.99 -4.86 8.02
N ALA A 99 3.05 -5.05 8.81
CA ALA A 99 2.97 -5.53 10.19
C ALA A 99 2.77 -4.44 11.26
N ARG A 100 2.75 -3.16 10.87
CA ARG A 100 2.75 -2.01 11.80
C ARG A 100 1.37 -1.62 12.33
#